data_AF-A0A2P2IF52-F1
#
_entry.id   AF-A0A2P2IF52-F1
#
_cell.length_a   1.000
_cell.length_b   1.000
_cell.length_c   1.000
_cell.angle_alpha   90.00
_cell.angle_beta   90.00
_cell.angle_gamma   90.00
#
_symmetry.space_group_name_H-M   'P 1'
#
loop_
_entity.id
_entity.type
_entity.pdbx_description
1 polymer ?
#
loop_
_entity_poly.entity_id
_entity_poly.type
_entity_poly.pdbx_seq_one_letter_code
_entity_poly.pdbx_strand_id
1 'polypeptide(L)'
;ENLVYIQPDILAKGVGFLVRHQNNNTGAFMETLEYENNPLNQNTNAFSYGYKWRGRRNVTLSAQVLLTLHATITSLQGPIRAHANTAKIRVQRFLERELVSIMDPYEVAIVAYALSKVNSVDKELAFNRLDSMKREENGLVYWSRESVQTNTRVYENNQRNLLQPKFEQKWDAHAVEATSYALQVYLIRDGINIIQERIVEWLIAMRMHDGGFISTVDTLVAMQALTEYSYRARLRDITNIAVTVEATGEVGSVRNNVSITTDRISQMHRIPIKNVWGMVNIVAHGAGQAVLQLDVSYGIDWTELKKKPPVEAFDMTVVERYSIFGNKSIANVEICAR
;
A
#
# COMPACT_ATOMS: atom_id res chain seq x y z
N GLU A 1 -21.04 12.50 -1.43
CA GLU A 1 -21.05 13.71 -2.28
C GLU A 1 -19.61 14.09 -2.62
N ASN A 2 -19.36 14.59 -3.83
CA ASN A 2 -18.03 15.10 -4.17
C ASN A 2 -17.83 16.43 -3.43
N LEU A 3 -16.87 16.48 -2.51
CA LEU A 3 -16.57 17.67 -1.71
C LEU A 3 -15.97 18.82 -2.55
N VAL A 4 -15.50 18.51 -3.76
CA VAL A 4 -14.89 19.46 -4.69
C VAL A 4 -15.49 19.26 -6.08
N TYR A 5 -15.91 20.35 -6.72
CA TYR A 5 -16.37 20.34 -8.10
C TYR A 5 -15.19 20.33 -9.07
N ILE A 6 -15.18 19.36 -9.99
CA ILE A 6 -14.21 19.28 -11.09
C ILE A 6 -14.97 19.54 -12.40
N GLN A 7 -14.47 20.47 -13.22
CA GLN A 7 -15.11 20.80 -14.49
C GLN A 7 -15.18 19.57 -15.41
N PRO A 8 -16.36 19.20 -15.95
CA PRO A 8 -16.52 18.05 -16.84
C PRO A 8 -15.61 18.06 -18.06
N ASP A 9 -15.30 19.24 -18.61
CA ASP A 9 -14.42 19.38 -19.77
C ASP A 9 -12.98 18.94 -19.50
N ILE A 10 -12.48 19.15 -18.27
CA ILE A 10 -11.14 18.71 -17.86
C ILE A 10 -11.12 17.17 -17.82
N LEU A 11 -12.15 16.56 -17.23
CA LEU A 11 -12.31 15.11 -17.20
C LEU A 11 -12.45 14.54 -18.62
N ALA A 12 -13.21 15.20 -19.49
CA ALA A 12 -13.39 14.79 -20.88
C ALA A 12 -12.07 14.80 -21.67
N LYS A 13 -11.21 15.82 -21.47
CA LYS A 13 -9.87 15.88 -22.08
C LYS A 13 -8.98 14.74 -21.58
N GLY A 14 -8.95 14.48 -20.28
CA GLY A 14 -8.18 13.39 -19.69
C GLY A 14 -8.64 12.02 -20.19
N VAL A 15 -9.94 11.76 -20.19
CA VAL A 15 -10.51 10.50 -20.71
C VAL A 15 -10.29 10.38 -22.22
N GLY A 16 -10.40 11.48 -22.97
CA GLY A 16 -10.08 11.50 -24.40
C GLY A 16 -8.62 11.22 -24.70
N PHE A 17 -7.69 11.57 -23.81
CA PHE A 17 -6.31 11.12 -23.89
C PHE A 17 -6.21 9.60 -23.67
N LEU A 18 -6.80 9.07 -22.59
CA LEU A 18 -6.75 7.64 -22.29
C LEU A 18 -7.30 6.80 -23.45
N VAL A 19 -8.52 7.09 -23.92
CA VAL A 19 -9.20 6.31 -24.98
C VAL A 19 -8.37 6.22 -26.27
N ARG A 20 -7.58 7.26 -26.59
CA ARG A 20 -6.70 7.26 -27.78
C ARG A 20 -5.50 6.31 -27.65
N HIS A 21 -5.11 5.93 -26.43
CA HIS A 21 -3.99 5.03 -26.15
C HIS A 21 -4.46 3.59 -25.89
N GLN A 22 -5.72 3.26 -26.21
CA GLN A 22 -6.20 1.88 -26.18
C GLN A 22 -5.81 1.15 -27.47
N ASN A 23 -5.22 -0.04 -27.34
CA ASN A 23 -4.94 -0.90 -28.47
C ASN A 23 -6.25 -1.45 -29.08
N ASN A 24 -6.48 -1.20 -30.36
CA ASN A 24 -7.71 -1.58 -31.05
C ASN A 24 -7.92 -3.10 -31.17
N ASN A 25 -6.85 -3.89 -31.19
CA ASN A 25 -6.91 -5.34 -31.39
C ASN A 25 -7.10 -6.06 -30.05
N THR A 26 -6.32 -5.68 -29.04
CA THR A 26 -6.32 -6.37 -27.74
C THR A 26 -7.32 -5.76 -26.75
N GLY A 27 -7.57 -4.46 -26.82
CA GLY A 27 -8.32 -3.70 -25.81
C GLY A 27 -7.48 -3.26 -24.61
N ALA A 28 -6.20 -3.63 -24.56
CA ALA A 28 -5.26 -3.21 -23.52
C ALA A 28 -4.87 -1.74 -23.67
N PHE A 29 -4.52 -1.10 -22.56
CA PHE A 29 -3.87 0.20 -22.56
C PHE A 29 -2.35 0.03 -22.55
N MET A 30 -1.66 0.95 -23.22
CA MET A 30 -0.21 0.97 -23.30
C MET A 30 0.30 2.30 -22.76
N GLU A 31 1.50 2.25 -22.21
CA GLU A 31 2.22 3.44 -21.78
C GLU A 31 2.65 4.27 -22.99
N THR A 32 2.93 5.57 -22.80
CA THR A 32 3.45 6.39 -23.90
C THR A 32 4.87 5.95 -24.29
N LEU A 33 5.30 6.32 -25.51
CA LEU A 33 6.58 5.88 -26.07
C LEU A 33 7.78 6.26 -25.18
N GLU A 34 7.68 7.39 -24.46
CA GLU A 34 8.72 7.87 -23.55
C GLU A 34 8.92 6.96 -22.33
N TYR A 35 7.86 6.27 -21.89
CA TYR A 35 7.84 5.43 -20.70
C TYR A 35 7.65 3.93 -21.01
N GLU A 36 7.59 3.55 -22.29
CA GLU A 36 7.41 2.16 -22.71
C GLU A 36 8.55 1.25 -22.21
N ASN A 37 9.79 1.74 -22.26
CA ASN A 37 10.97 1.01 -21.78
C ASN A 37 11.10 1.10 -20.26
N ASN A 38 10.91 2.30 -19.71
CA ASN A 38 11.05 2.63 -18.29
C ASN A 38 9.72 3.14 -17.71
N PRO A 39 8.78 2.24 -17.42
CA PRO A 39 7.48 2.64 -16.89
C PRO A 39 7.65 3.29 -15.51
N LEU A 40 6.82 4.31 -15.25
CA LEU A 40 6.80 4.99 -13.95
C LEU A 40 6.38 4.04 -12.82
N ASN A 41 5.47 3.11 -13.11
CA ASN A 41 5.09 2.06 -12.19
C ASN A 41 5.83 0.76 -12.52
N GLN A 42 6.86 0.45 -11.73
CA GLN A 42 7.67 -0.77 -11.87
C GLN A 42 7.16 -1.93 -11.01
N ASN A 43 6.01 -1.78 -10.33
CA ASN A 43 5.43 -2.84 -9.51
C ASN A 43 4.96 -4.03 -10.37
N THR A 44 4.91 -3.89 -11.70
CA THR A 44 4.54 -4.95 -12.65
C THR A 44 5.69 -5.89 -12.93
N ASN A 45 5.43 -7.20 -12.97
CA ASN A 45 6.44 -8.15 -13.40
C ASN A 45 6.35 -8.35 -14.92
N ALA A 46 7.36 -7.87 -15.65
CA ALA A 46 7.45 -8.07 -17.10
C ALA A 46 7.42 -9.57 -17.50
N PHE A 47 7.72 -10.48 -16.56
CA PHE A 47 7.75 -11.93 -16.73
C PHE A 47 6.61 -12.68 -16.01
N SER A 48 5.56 -11.97 -15.55
CA SER A 48 4.41 -12.55 -14.83
C SER A 48 3.71 -13.70 -15.57
N TYR A 49 3.90 -13.82 -16.89
CA TYR A 49 3.12 -14.71 -17.75
C TYR A 49 3.77 -16.07 -18.06
N GLY A 50 4.84 -16.47 -17.36
CA GLY A 50 5.51 -17.78 -17.55
C GLY A 50 6.22 -17.96 -18.91
N TYR A 51 6.01 -17.06 -19.87
CA TYR A 51 6.58 -17.13 -21.23
C TYR A 51 7.41 -15.87 -21.52
N LYS A 52 8.74 -16.02 -21.57
CA LYS A 52 9.69 -14.93 -21.93
C LYS A 52 9.42 -14.27 -23.30
N TRP A 53 8.66 -14.92 -24.18
CA TRP A 53 8.44 -14.52 -25.58
C TRP A 53 7.16 -13.73 -25.85
N ARG A 54 6.26 -13.56 -24.87
CA ARG A 54 4.93 -12.96 -25.11
C ARG A 54 4.84 -11.45 -24.81
N GLY A 55 5.96 -10.80 -24.48
CA GLY A 55 6.03 -9.35 -24.23
C GLY A 55 5.27 -8.89 -22.98
N ARG A 56 5.39 -7.61 -22.64
CA ARG A 56 4.62 -6.98 -21.55
C ARG A 56 3.14 -6.95 -21.94
N ARG A 57 2.27 -7.62 -21.17
CA ARG A 57 0.82 -7.65 -21.44
C ARG A 57 0.05 -6.45 -20.89
N ASN A 58 0.71 -5.50 -20.21
CA ASN A 58 0.13 -4.25 -19.70
C ASN A 58 -1.20 -4.43 -18.93
N VAL A 59 -1.29 -5.50 -18.14
CA VAL A 59 -2.53 -5.88 -17.43
C VAL A 59 -2.84 -4.93 -16.29
N THR A 60 -1.86 -4.55 -15.48
CA THR A 60 -2.04 -3.65 -14.34
C THR A 60 -2.44 -2.23 -14.76
N LEU A 61 -1.76 -1.67 -15.77
CA LEU A 61 -2.11 -0.38 -16.36
C LEU A 61 -3.54 -0.42 -16.90
N SER A 62 -3.88 -1.48 -17.64
CA SER A 62 -5.23 -1.69 -18.15
C SER A 62 -6.27 -1.78 -17.03
N ALA A 63 -5.97 -2.43 -15.90
CA ALA A 63 -6.83 -2.48 -14.72
C ALA A 63 -7.00 -1.12 -14.05
N GLN A 64 -5.93 -0.33 -13.93
CA GLN A 64 -5.98 1.04 -13.41
C GLN A 64 -6.82 1.96 -14.30
N VAL A 65 -6.66 1.85 -15.62
CA VAL A 65 -7.48 2.60 -16.57
C VAL A 65 -8.94 2.15 -16.52
N LEU A 66 -9.23 0.85 -16.38
CA LEU A 66 -10.60 0.36 -16.19
C LEU A 66 -11.27 0.98 -14.95
N LEU A 67 -10.57 1.01 -13.82
CA LEU A 67 -11.03 1.66 -12.59
C LEU A 67 -11.30 3.16 -12.81
N THR A 68 -10.38 3.83 -13.49
CA THR A 68 -10.47 5.27 -13.79
C THR A 68 -11.66 5.57 -14.71
N LEU A 69 -11.84 4.80 -15.78
CA LEU A 69 -12.98 4.91 -16.69
C LEU A 69 -14.28 4.65 -15.94
N HIS A 70 -14.33 3.61 -15.10
CA HIS A 70 -15.52 3.31 -14.31
C HIS A 70 -15.89 4.47 -13.36
N ALA A 71 -14.91 5.05 -12.67
CA ALA A 71 -15.14 6.14 -11.72
C ALA A 71 -15.56 7.47 -12.38
N THR A 72 -15.10 7.72 -13.61
CA THR A 72 -15.31 9.02 -14.29
C THR A 72 -16.49 9.05 -15.25
N ILE A 73 -16.99 7.89 -15.71
CA ILE A 73 -17.94 7.81 -16.83
C ILE A 73 -19.28 8.50 -16.58
N THR A 74 -19.71 8.56 -15.32
CA THR A 74 -20.96 9.21 -14.91
C THR A 74 -20.86 10.73 -14.98
N SER A 75 -19.64 11.28 -14.87
CA SER A 75 -19.34 12.71 -14.96
C SER A 75 -19.11 13.20 -16.39
N LEU A 76 -19.03 12.29 -17.37
CA LEU A 76 -18.83 12.63 -18.78
C LEU A 76 -20.16 12.90 -19.50
N GLN A 77 -20.12 13.71 -20.55
CA GLN A 77 -21.28 14.04 -21.40
C GLN A 77 -20.94 13.89 -22.89
N GLY A 78 -21.95 13.79 -23.74
CA GLY A 78 -21.77 13.77 -25.20
C GLY A 78 -21.02 12.55 -25.76
N PRO A 79 -20.39 12.68 -26.94
CA PRO A 79 -19.74 11.55 -27.65
C PRO A 79 -18.62 10.88 -26.86
N ILE A 80 -17.88 11.67 -26.05
CA ILE A 80 -16.76 11.13 -25.26
C ILE A 80 -17.22 10.09 -24.24
N ARG A 81 -18.42 10.24 -23.67
CA ARG A 81 -19.02 9.23 -22.77
C ARG A 81 -19.28 7.92 -23.49
N ALA A 82 -19.76 7.96 -24.74
CA ALA A 82 -19.99 6.76 -25.54
C ALA A 82 -18.67 6.06 -25.87
N HIS A 83 -17.66 6.82 -26.30
CA HIS A 83 -16.32 6.27 -26.55
C HIS A 83 -15.69 5.67 -25.29
N ALA A 84 -15.80 6.34 -24.14
CA ALA A 84 -15.33 5.83 -22.86
C ALA A 84 -16.03 4.53 -22.45
N ASN A 85 -17.34 4.41 -22.69
CA ASN A 85 -18.09 3.17 -22.41
C ASN A 85 -17.58 2.00 -23.27
N THR A 86 -17.39 2.25 -24.57
CA THR A 86 -16.83 1.25 -25.49
C THR A 86 -15.42 0.84 -25.06
N ALA A 87 -14.59 1.80 -24.69
CA ALA A 87 -13.24 1.54 -24.21
C ALA A 87 -13.24 0.73 -22.90
N LYS A 88 -14.14 1.07 -21.97
CA LYS A 88 -14.35 0.34 -20.69
C LYS A 88 -14.68 -1.13 -20.95
N ILE A 89 -15.61 -1.41 -21.86
CA ILE A 89 -16.01 -2.79 -22.20
C ILE A 89 -14.85 -3.54 -22.85
N ARG A 90 -14.10 -2.89 -23.75
CA ARG A 90 -12.94 -3.51 -24.42
C ARG A 90 -11.84 -3.91 -23.44
N VAL A 91 -11.48 -3.03 -22.51
CA VAL A 91 -10.44 -3.34 -21.52
C VAL A 91 -10.94 -4.35 -20.49
N GLN A 92 -12.22 -4.31 -20.10
CA GLN A 92 -12.81 -5.34 -19.25
C GLN A 92 -12.65 -6.73 -19.88
N ARG A 93 -13.07 -6.90 -21.15
CA ARG A 93 -12.91 -8.16 -21.90
C ARG A 93 -11.44 -8.59 -22.06
N PHE A 94 -10.53 -7.62 -22.19
CA PHE A 94 -9.11 -7.90 -22.21
C PHE A 94 -8.66 -8.54 -20.89
N LEU A 95 -8.99 -7.94 -19.75
CA LEU A 95 -8.62 -8.45 -18.43
C LEU A 95 -9.27 -9.79 -18.12
N GLU A 96 -10.54 -9.98 -18.48
CA GLU A 96 -11.28 -11.25 -18.35
C GLU A 96 -10.53 -12.40 -19.05
N ARG A 97 -10.07 -12.18 -20.29
CA ARG A 97 -9.29 -13.19 -21.05
C ARG A 97 -7.92 -13.47 -20.46
N GLU A 98 -7.27 -12.44 -19.93
CA GLU A 98 -5.90 -12.52 -19.42
C GLU A 98 -5.82 -13.13 -18.02
N LEU A 99 -6.89 -13.03 -17.22
CA LEU A 99 -6.96 -13.41 -15.81
C LEU A 99 -6.32 -14.76 -15.48
N VAL A 100 -6.60 -15.79 -16.28
CA VAL A 100 -6.12 -17.17 -16.02
C VAL A 100 -4.61 -17.30 -16.25
N SER A 101 -4.01 -16.41 -17.04
CA SER A 101 -2.58 -16.43 -17.37
C SER A 101 -1.70 -15.65 -16.38
N ILE A 102 -2.32 -14.90 -15.46
CA ILE A 102 -1.60 -14.11 -14.47
C ILE A 102 -1.07 -15.02 -13.35
N MET A 103 0.22 -14.91 -13.05
CA MET A 103 0.89 -15.65 -11.97
C MET A 103 1.26 -14.78 -10.79
N ASP A 104 1.42 -13.47 -10.99
CA ASP A 104 1.78 -12.54 -9.94
C ASP A 104 0.57 -12.20 -9.05
N PRO A 105 0.62 -12.45 -7.73
CA PRO A 105 -0.46 -12.14 -6.79
C PRO A 105 -0.91 -10.68 -6.83
N TYR A 106 0.01 -9.74 -7.04
CA TYR A 106 -0.32 -8.31 -7.15
C TYR A 106 -1.16 -8.01 -8.38
N GLU A 107 -0.78 -8.59 -9.53
CA GLU A 107 -1.51 -8.40 -10.78
C GLU A 107 -2.91 -9.02 -10.69
N VAL A 108 -3.04 -10.19 -10.06
CA VAL A 108 -4.35 -10.80 -9.79
C VAL A 108 -5.17 -9.90 -8.86
N ALA A 109 -4.58 -9.33 -7.80
CA ALA A 109 -5.29 -8.49 -6.85
C ALA A 109 -5.90 -7.24 -7.50
N ILE A 110 -5.12 -6.50 -8.29
CA ILE A 110 -5.62 -5.29 -8.97
C ILE A 110 -6.66 -5.64 -10.04
N VAL A 111 -6.49 -6.74 -10.77
CA VAL A 111 -7.48 -7.20 -11.78
C VAL A 111 -8.76 -7.66 -11.10
N ALA A 112 -8.68 -8.47 -10.05
CA ALA A 112 -9.84 -8.92 -9.29
C ALA A 112 -10.60 -7.72 -8.70
N TYR A 113 -9.88 -6.71 -8.19
CA TYR A 113 -10.47 -5.46 -7.73
C TYR A 113 -11.18 -4.70 -8.86
N ALA A 114 -10.53 -4.52 -10.01
CA ALA A 114 -11.13 -3.85 -11.16
C ALA A 114 -12.39 -4.56 -11.67
N LEU A 115 -12.32 -5.89 -11.85
CA LEU A 115 -13.46 -6.71 -12.30
C LEU A 115 -14.61 -6.70 -11.28
N SER A 116 -14.30 -6.73 -9.98
CA SER A 116 -15.31 -6.63 -8.92
C SER A 116 -15.98 -5.26 -8.90
N LYS A 117 -15.22 -4.17 -9.05
CA LYS A 117 -15.77 -2.80 -9.09
C LYS A 117 -16.68 -2.56 -10.28
N VAL A 118 -16.37 -3.12 -11.45
CA VAL A 118 -17.23 -2.98 -12.64
C VAL A 118 -18.37 -4.01 -12.70
N ASN A 119 -18.48 -4.87 -11.68
CA ASN A 119 -19.45 -5.97 -11.62
C ASN A 119 -19.38 -6.88 -12.86
N SER A 120 -18.16 -7.27 -13.25
CA SER A 120 -17.92 -8.23 -14.33
C SER A 120 -18.52 -9.61 -13.99
N VAL A 121 -18.86 -10.37 -15.02
CA VAL A 121 -19.31 -11.77 -14.89
C VAL A 121 -18.22 -12.69 -14.34
N ASP A 122 -16.95 -12.36 -14.58
CA ASP A 122 -15.79 -13.16 -14.14
C ASP A 122 -15.27 -12.73 -12.77
N LYS A 123 -15.97 -11.85 -12.05
CA LYS A 123 -15.54 -11.38 -10.71
C LYS A 123 -15.34 -12.52 -9.71
N GLU A 124 -16.17 -13.57 -9.77
CA GLU A 124 -16.04 -14.75 -8.90
C GLU A 124 -14.84 -15.60 -9.29
N LEU A 125 -14.57 -15.77 -10.59
CA LEU A 125 -13.37 -16.43 -11.08
C LEU A 125 -12.12 -15.68 -10.61
N ALA A 126 -12.14 -14.35 -10.70
CA ALA A 126 -11.03 -13.50 -10.26
C ALA A 126 -10.82 -13.56 -8.74
N PHE A 127 -11.91 -13.57 -7.96
CA PHE A 127 -11.85 -13.78 -6.52
C PHE A 127 -11.23 -15.12 -6.16
N ASN A 128 -11.71 -16.22 -6.76
CA ASN A 128 -11.20 -17.55 -6.46
C ASN A 128 -9.71 -17.68 -6.79
N ARG A 129 -9.27 -17.05 -7.89
CA ARG A 129 -7.85 -16.98 -8.24
C ARG A 129 -7.06 -16.20 -7.20
N LEU A 130 -7.56 -15.05 -6.76
CA LEU A 130 -6.95 -14.24 -5.71
C LEU A 130 -6.86 -15.01 -4.38
N ASP A 131 -7.95 -15.62 -3.92
CA ASP A 131 -7.99 -16.39 -2.66
C ASP A 131 -6.99 -17.55 -2.68
N SER A 132 -6.81 -18.21 -3.83
CA SER A 132 -5.83 -19.29 -4.01
C SER A 132 -4.37 -18.84 -3.86
N MET A 133 -4.09 -17.54 -3.97
CA MET A 133 -2.75 -16.95 -3.87
C MET A 133 -2.45 -16.31 -2.51
N LYS A 134 -3.38 -16.41 -1.55
CA LYS A 134 -3.18 -15.81 -0.23
C LYS A 134 -2.02 -16.47 0.50
N ARG A 135 -1.29 -15.64 1.25
CA ARG A 135 -0.24 -16.06 2.18
C ARG A 135 -0.72 -15.84 3.59
N GLU A 136 -0.25 -16.66 4.51
CA GLU A 136 -0.50 -16.51 5.93
C GLU A 136 0.81 -16.41 6.69
N GLU A 137 0.90 -15.47 7.63
CA GLU A 137 2.06 -15.26 8.52
C GLU A 137 1.52 -14.90 9.91
N ASN A 138 1.90 -15.68 10.94
CA ASN A 138 1.44 -15.47 12.32
C ASN A 138 -0.09 -15.34 12.49
N GLY A 139 -0.86 -16.07 11.68
CA GLY A 139 -2.31 -15.98 11.68
C GLY A 139 -2.87 -14.74 10.97
N LEU A 140 -2.05 -13.93 10.31
CA LEU A 140 -2.47 -12.80 9.48
C LEU A 140 -2.48 -13.18 8.00
N VAL A 141 -3.30 -12.51 7.18
CA VAL A 141 -3.51 -12.88 5.76
C VAL A 141 -3.07 -11.75 4.84
N TYR A 142 -2.31 -12.06 3.79
CA TYR A 142 -1.76 -11.07 2.86
C TYR A 142 -1.42 -11.64 1.48
N TRP A 143 -1.05 -10.77 0.54
CA TRP A 143 -0.64 -11.13 -0.82
C TRP A 143 0.70 -10.50 -1.15
N SER A 144 1.62 -11.30 -1.68
CA SER A 144 2.96 -10.87 -2.09
C SER A 144 3.63 -11.91 -2.98
N ARG A 145 4.60 -11.49 -3.79
CA ARG A 145 5.44 -12.39 -4.60
C ARG A 145 6.26 -13.34 -3.74
N GLU A 146 6.87 -12.82 -2.69
CA GLU A 146 7.66 -13.57 -1.71
C GLU A 146 7.04 -13.41 -0.31
N SER A 147 7.39 -14.30 0.63
CA SER A 147 6.92 -14.19 2.01
C SER A 147 7.44 -12.90 2.65
N VAL A 148 6.55 -12.20 3.36
CA VAL A 148 6.86 -10.98 4.10
C VAL A 148 6.55 -11.22 5.57
N GLN A 149 7.58 -11.09 6.40
CA GLN A 149 7.46 -11.26 7.84
C GLN A 149 6.88 -9.99 8.48
N THR A 150 5.98 -10.15 9.44
CA THR A 150 5.49 -9.06 10.30
C THR A 150 6.37 -8.92 11.54
N ASN A 151 6.01 -8.02 12.45
CA ASN A 151 6.60 -7.97 13.79
C ASN A 151 6.58 -9.36 14.45
N THR A 152 7.70 -9.76 15.04
CA THR A 152 7.81 -11.03 15.76
C THR A 152 7.60 -10.80 17.25
N ARG A 153 7.06 -11.83 17.90
CA ARG A 153 6.88 -11.85 19.35
C ARG A 153 7.94 -12.74 19.97
N VAL A 154 8.77 -12.17 20.85
CA VAL A 154 9.83 -12.90 21.54
C VAL A 154 9.44 -13.05 23.01
N TYR A 155 9.64 -14.26 23.53
CA TYR A 155 9.43 -14.56 24.95
C TYR A 155 10.77 -14.43 25.67
N GLU A 156 10.93 -13.38 26.46
CA GLU A 156 12.09 -13.24 27.34
C GLU A 156 11.74 -13.79 28.73
N ASN A 157 12.56 -14.71 29.24
CA ASN A 157 12.43 -15.33 30.56
C ASN A 157 11.04 -15.95 30.86
N ASN A 158 10.37 -16.53 29.85
CA ASN A 158 9.08 -17.25 29.96
C ASN A 158 7.89 -16.46 30.55
N GLN A 159 7.99 -15.12 30.71
CA GLN A 159 6.94 -14.33 31.38
C GLN A 159 6.47 -13.11 30.59
N ARG A 160 7.20 -12.65 29.56
CA ARG A 160 6.87 -11.41 28.85
C ARG A 160 6.91 -11.60 27.35
N ASN A 161 5.79 -11.23 26.71
CA ASN A 161 5.60 -11.23 25.27
C ASN A 161 6.03 -9.87 24.71
N LEU A 162 7.22 -9.80 24.13
CA LEU A 162 7.79 -8.56 23.58
C LEU A 162 7.57 -8.52 22.07
N LEU A 163 6.90 -7.47 21.61
CA LEU A 163 6.76 -7.20 20.18
C LEU A 163 8.04 -6.53 19.67
N GLN A 164 8.76 -7.22 18.78
CA GLN A 164 9.96 -6.69 18.14
C GLN A 164 9.60 -5.76 16.97
N PRO A 165 10.46 -4.77 16.64
CA PRO A 165 10.26 -3.94 15.47
C PRO A 165 10.31 -4.80 14.20
N LYS A 166 9.51 -4.41 13.20
CA LYS A 166 9.58 -4.99 11.86
C LYS A 166 10.73 -4.33 11.12
N PHE A 167 11.59 -5.13 10.50
CA PHE A 167 12.58 -4.64 9.55
C PHE A 167 12.04 -4.66 8.11
N GLU A 168 12.58 -3.76 7.29
CA GLU A 168 12.26 -3.60 5.89
C GLU A 168 12.63 -4.88 5.13
N GLN A 169 11.77 -5.26 4.21
CA GLN A 169 11.98 -6.39 3.33
C GLN A 169 11.73 -5.95 1.89
N LYS A 170 12.34 -6.68 0.96
CA LYS A 170 12.35 -6.39 -0.49
C LYS A 170 10.97 -6.08 -1.09
N TRP A 171 9.91 -6.73 -0.61
CA TRP A 171 8.57 -6.65 -1.20
C TRP A 171 7.53 -5.93 -0.34
N ASP A 172 7.95 -5.17 0.69
CA ASP A 172 7.01 -4.56 1.65
C ASP A 172 5.96 -3.68 0.97
N ALA A 173 6.37 -2.66 0.19
CA ALA A 173 5.45 -1.76 -0.49
C ALA A 173 4.50 -2.49 -1.47
N HIS A 174 5.08 -3.42 -2.23
CA HIS A 174 4.33 -4.24 -3.19
C HIS A 174 3.28 -5.12 -2.50
N ALA A 175 3.63 -5.71 -1.35
CA ALA A 175 2.74 -6.55 -0.57
C ALA A 175 1.62 -5.73 0.07
N VAL A 176 1.91 -4.51 0.55
CA VAL A 176 0.88 -3.59 1.06
C VAL A 176 -0.12 -3.24 -0.04
N GLU A 177 0.34 -2.87 -1.23
CA GLU A 177 -0.56 -2.52 -2.34
C GLU A 177 -1.43 -3.72 -2.77
N ALA A 178 -0.82 -4.90 -2.97
CA ALA A 178 -1.54 -6.13 -3.34
C ALA A 178 -2.59 -6.52 -2.30
N THR A 179 -2.20 -6.49 -1.02
CA THR A 179 -3.09 -6.85 0.09
C THR A 179 -4.22 -5.85 0.26
N SER A 180 -3.97 -4.58 -0.05
CA SER A 180 -5.00 -3.53 0.01
C SER A 180 -6.05 -3.69 -1.11
N TYR A 181 -5.62 -4.05 -2.33
CA TYR A 181 -6.57 -4.43 -3.38
C TYR A 181 -7.36 -5.67 -2.98
N ALA A 182 -6.69 -6.68 -2.42
CA ALA A 182 -7.35 -7.89 -1.96
C ALA A 182 -8.41 -7.57 -0.90
N LEU A 183 -8.08 -6.80 0.13
CA LEU A 183 -9.04 -6.37 1.15
C LEU A 183 -10.30 -5.76 0.52
N GLN A 184 -10.14 -4.89 -0.48
CA GLN A 184 -11.30 -4.29 -1.15
C GLN A 184 -12.15 -5.32 -1.91
N VAL A 185 -11.54 -6.33 -2.55
CA VAL A 185 -12.29 -7.43 -3.18
C VAL A 185 -13.08 -8.22 -2.13
N TYR A 186 -12.43 -8.61 -1.03
CA TYR A 186 -13.08 -9.35 0.06
C TYR A 186 -14.22 -8.55 0.69
N LEU A 187 -14.06 -7.23 0.85
CA LEU A 187 -15.14 -6.37 1.33
C LEU A 187 -16.31 -6.32 0.34
N ILE A 188 -16.04 -6.13 -0.95
CA ILE A 188 -17.09 -6.08 -1.99
C ILE A 188 -17.91 -7.38 -2.01
N ARG A 189 -17.24 -8.53 -1.90
CA ARG A 189 -17.87 -9.85 -2.02
C ARG A 189 -18.57 -10.31 -0.75
N ASP A 190 -17.84 -10.33 0.36
CA ASP A 190 -18.24 -11.05 1.58
C ASP A 190 -18.58 -10.10 2.75
N GLY A 191 -18.37 -8.79 2.59
CA GLY A 191 -18.54 -7.83 3.69
C GLY A 191 -17.43 -7.99 4.74
N ILE A 192 -17.78 -7.93 6.01
CA ILE A 192 -16.83 -8.04 7.12
C ILE A 192 -16.99 -9.40 7.79
N ASN A 193 -15.91 -10.18 7.73
CA ASN A 193 -15.77 -11.44 8.44
C ASN A 193 -14.35 -11.54 9.02
N ILE A 194 -14.05 -12.68 9.63
CA ILE A 194 -12.75 -12.97 10.27
C ILE A 194 -11.55 -12.82 9.32
N ILE A 195 -11.69 -13.15 8.03
CA ILE A 195 -10.58 -13.04 7.09
C ILE A 195 -10.23 -11.57 6.85
N GLN A 196 -11.22 -10.70 6.68
CA GLN A 196 -11.03 -9.27 6.46
C GLN A 196 -10.36 -8.62 7.67
N GLU A 197 -10.72 -9.02 8.89
CA GLU A 197 -10.05 -8.59 10.11
C GLU A 197 -8.56 -9.00 10.10
N ARG A 198 -8.25 -10.27 9.78
CA ARG A 198 -6.86 -10.76 9.66
C ARG A 198 -6.05 -10.02 8.58
N ILE A 199 -6.70 -9.60 7.48
CA ILE A 199 -6.08 -8.78 6.43
C ILE A 199 -5.81 -7.37 6.92
N VAL A 200 -6.77 -6.76 7.63
CA VAL A 200 -6.63 -5.43 8.22
C VAL A 200 -5.53 -5.41 9.27
N GLU A 201 -5.48 -6.40 10.15
CA GLU A 201 -4.41 -6.53 11.15
C GLU A 201 -3.03 -6.64 10.49
N TRP A 202 -2.92 -7.38 9.38
CA TRP A 202 -1.69 -7.43 8.59
C TRP A 202 -1.31 -6.05 8.04
N LEU A 203 -2.24 -5.33 7.43
CA LEU A 203 -1.99 -3.97 6.92
C LEU A 203 -1.57 -3.03 8.06
N ILE A 204 -2.23 -3.07 9.22
CA ILE A 204 -1.85 -2.23 10.36
C ILE A 204 -0.43 -2.56 10.85
N ALA A 205 -0.01 -3.83 10.81
CA ALA A 205 1.37 -4.22 11.13
C ALA A 205 2.42 -3.69 10.13
N MET A 206 2.01 -3.33 8.91
CA MET A 206 2.87 -2.74 7.88
C MET A 206 2.87 -1.20 7.90
N ARG A 207 2.02 -0.57 8.74
CA ARG A 207 1.86 0.88 8.78
C ARG A 207 3.05 1.57 9.44
N MET A 208 3.55 2.63 8.83
CA MET A 208 4.66 3.44 9.36
C MET A 208 4.18 4.48 10.37
N HIS A 209 5.12 5.03 11.17
CA HIS A 209 4.84 5.93 12.29
C HIS A 209 4.24 7.29 11.88
N ASP A 210 4.42 7.71 10.64
CA ASP A 210 3.91 8.96 10.07
C ASP A 210 2.43 8.86 9.65
N GLY A 211 1.83 7.68 9.82
CA GLY A 211 0.46 7.39 9.45
C GLY A 211 0.31 6.89 8.01
N GLY A 212 1.39 6.84 7.23
CA GLY A 212 1.45 6.26 5.90
C GLY A 212 1.98 4.82 5.87
N PHE A 213 2.34 4.37 4.68
CA PHE A 213 2.98 3.09 4.38
C PHE A 213 4.31 3.36 3.66
N ILE A 214 4.85 2.37 2.95
CA ILE A 214 6.24 2.36 2.49
C ILE A 214 6.46 3.27 1.27
N SER A 215 5.46 3.39 0.40
CA SER A 215 5.50 4.23 -0.80
C SER A 215 4.25 5.12 -0.90
N THR A 216 4.04 5.76 -2.05
CA THR A 216 2.89 6.65 -2.27
C THR A 216 1.63 5.88 -2.69
N VAL A 217 1.76 4.94 -3.63
CA VAL A 217 0.62 4.21 -4.20
C VAL A 217 0.05 3.20 -3.21
N ASP A 218 0.90 2.43 -2.55
CA ASP A 218 0.51 1.51 -1.48
C ASP A 218 -0.17 2.27 -0.33
N THR A 219 0.35 3.43 0.08
CA THR A 219 -0.31 4.29 1.08
C THR A 219 -1.71 4.69 0.64
N LEU A 220 -1.87 5.16 -0.59
CA LEU A 220 -3.18 5.60 -1.09
C LEU A 220 -4.19 4.44 -1.13
N VAL A 221 -3.78 3.29 -1.67
CA VAL A 221 -4.66 2.12 -1.81
C VAL A 221 -4.98 1.50 -0.44
N ALA A 222 -4.00 1.42 0.46
CA ALA A 222 -4.19 0.93 1.83
C ALA A 222 -5.12 1.83 2.63
N MET A 223 -4.92 3.15 2.58
CA MET A 223 -5.80 4.10 3.25
C MET A 223 -7.23 4.02 2.70
N GLN A 224 -7.40 3.87 1.39
CA GLN A 224 -8.72 3.64 0.79
C GLN A 224 -9.37 2.36 1.32
N ALA A 225 -8.64 1.25 1.35
CA ALA A 225 -9.16 -0.05 1.80
C ALA A 225 -9.50 -0.06 3.30
N LEU A 226 -8.63 0.50 4.14
CA LEU A 226 -8.84 0.62 5.58
C LEU A 226 -9.97 1.58 5.93
N THR A 227 -10.14 2.66 5.15
CA THR A 227 -11.29 3.58 5.32
C THR A 227 -12.59 2.87 5.01
N GLU A 228 -12.67 2.14 3.88
CA GLU A 228 -13.84 1.34 3.52
C GLU A 228 -14.16 0.29 4.59
N TYR A 229 -13.13 -0.41 5.10
CA TYR A 229 -13.29 -1.36 6.20
C TYR A 229 -13.88 -0.69 7.44
N SER A 230 -13.27 0.40 7.90
CA SER A 230 -13.68 1.11 9.13
C SER A 230 -15.12 1.63 9.06
N TYR A 231 -15.55 2.08 7.87
CA TYR A 231 -16.92 2.51 7.63
C TYR A 231 -17.89 1.34 7.71
N ARG A 232 -17.61 0.24 6.99
CA ARG A 232 -18.47 -0.96 6.99
C ARG A 232 -18.54 -1.61 8.38
N ALA A 233 -17.44 -1.57 9.13
CA ALA A 233 -17.33 -2.16 10.46
C ALA A 233 -17.94 -1.27 11.54
N ARG A 234 -18.39 -0.06 11.17
CA ARG A 234 -18.97 0.93 12.07
C ARG A 234 -18.07 1.16 13.29
N LEU A 235 -16.75 1.15 13.08
CA LEU A 235 -15.77 1.24 14.18
C LEU A 235 -15.99 2.50 15.01
N ARG A 236 -16.38 3.61 14.35
CA ARG A 236 -16.70 4.86 15.01
C ARG A 236 -17.84 4.74 16.03
N ASP A 237 -18.87 3.95 15.73
CA ASP A 237 -20.08 3.86 16.56
C ASP A 237 -19.80 3.08 17.86
N ILE A 238 -18.80 2.19 17.85
CA ILE A 238 -18.45 1.30 18.96
C ILE A 238 -17.25 1.77 19.80
N THR A 239 -16.56 2.85 19.38
CA THR A 239 -15.28 3.23 19.98
C THR A 239 -15.46 3.99 21.29
N ASN A 240 -15.02 3.34 22.37
CA ASN A 240 -14.83 3.92 23.70
C ASN A 240 -13.72 3.12 24.41
N ILE A 241 -12.48 3.57 24.28
CA ILE A 241 -11.28 2.85 24.76
C ILE A 241 -10.47 3.77 25.67
N ALA A 242 -10.06 3.26 26.83
CA ALA A 242 -9.05 3.88 27.69
C ALA A 242 -7.74 3.08 27.57
N VAL A 243 -6.67 3.74 27.16
CA VAL A 243 -5.33 3.17 26.99
C VAL A 243 -4.40 3.78 28.03
N THR A 244 -3.71 2.93 28.78
CA THR A 244 -2.65 3.31 29.72
C THR A 244 -1.31 2.88 29.14
N VAL A 245 -0.38 3.82 28.99
CA VAL A 245 0.97 3.58 28.49
C VAL A 245 1.98 3.91 29.59
N GLU A 246 2.84 2.94 29.92
CA GLU A 246 3.86 3.05 30.96
C GLU A 246 5.23 2.63 30.39
N ALA A 247 6.16 3.58 30.31
CA ALA A 247 7.53 3.34 29.88
C ALA A 247 8.44 3.12 31.10
N THR A 248 8.97 1.91 31.25
CA THR A 248 9.79 1.51 32.42
C THR A 248 11.16 2.19 32.50
N GLY A 249 11.65 2.74 31.38
CA GLY A 249 12.90 3.50 31.34
C GLY A 249 12.77 4.94 31.84
N GLU A 250 11.55 5.47 32.01
CA GLU A 250 11.34 6.85 32.47
C GLU A 250 11.39 6.95 34.00
N VAL A 251 12.12 7.95 34.51
CA VAL A 251 12.25 8.19 35.95
C VAL A 251 10.90 8.67 36.49
N GLY A 252 10.35 7.94 37.47
CA GLY A 252 9.06 8.26 38.10
C GLY A 252 7.84 7.55 37.51
N SER A 253 8.00 6.63 36.56
CA SER A 253 6.96 5.74 36.00
C SER A 253 5.62 6.45 35.73
N VAL A 254 5.67 7.58 35.02
CA VAL A 254 4.46 8.36 34.71
C VAL A 254 3.57 7.53 33.78
N ARG A 255 2.43 7.08 34.29
CA ARG A 255 1.38 6.43 33.49
C ARG A 255 0.68 7.47 32.65
N ASN A 256 0.74 7.29 31.34
CA ASN A 256 0.04 8.14 30.38
C ASN A 256 -1.31 7.51 30.05
N ASN A 257 -2.38 8.17 30.47
CA ASN A 257 -3.75 7.71 30.22
C ASN A 257 -4.34 8.46 29.03
N VAL A 258 -4.79 7.72 28.03
CA VAL A 258 -5.40 8.23 26.80
C VAL A 258 -6.80 7.67 26.69
N SER A 259 -7.81 8.54 26.58
CA SER A 259 -9.19 8.15 26.33
C SER A 259 -9.56 8.44 24.88
N ILE A 260 -9.95 7.41 24.14
CA ILE A 260 -10.39 7.48 22.75
C ILE A 260 -11.89 7.26 22.73
N THR A 261 -12.63 8.34 22.48
CA THR A 261 -14.09 8.40 22.45
C THR A 261 -14.58 8.84 21.07
N THR A 262 -15.87 8.67 20.80
CA THR A 262 -16.48 8.97 19.50
C THR A 262 -16.31 10.42 19.03
N ASP A 263 -16.21 11.36 19.95
CA ASP A 263 -15.99 12.80 19.71
C ASP A 263 -14.52 13.14 19.41
N ARG A 264 -13.58 12.31 19.88
CA ARG A 264 -12.11 12.53 19.74
C ARG A 264 -11.40 11.47 18.92
N ILE A 265 -12.14 10.65 18.16
CA ILE A 265 -11.59 9.49 17.44
C ILE A 265 -10.51 9.86 16.41
N SER A 266 -10.56 11.08 15.86
CA SER A 266 -9.56 11.59 14.92
C SER A 266 -8.36 12.26 15.59
N GLN A 267 -8.37 12.41 16.91
CA GLN A 267 -7.27 13.04 17.65
C GLN A 267 -6.10 12.06 17.76
N MET A 268 -4.96 12.43 17.16
CA MET A 268 -3.72 11.69 17.33
C MET A 268 -3.10 12.03 18.69
N HIS A 269 -2.81 11.00 19.48
CA HIS A 269 -2.10 11.13 20.75
C HIS A 269 -0.62 10.74 20.56
N ARG A 270 0.30 11.64 20.94
CA ARG A 270 1.74 11.40 20.89
C ARG A 270 2.30 11.50 22.31
N ILE A 271 2.99 10.46 22.75
CA ILE A 271 3.61 10.39 24.07
C ILE A 271 5.13 10.35 23.84
N PRO A 272 5.86 11.44 24.13
CA PRO A 272 7.31 11.44 23.97
C PRO A 272 7.94 10.57 25.07
N ILE A 273 8.74 9.59 24.66
CA ILE A 273 9.57 8.77 25.55
C ILE A 273 11.01 9.21 25.32
N LYS A 274 11.68 9.73 26.35
CA LYS A 274 13.04 10.27 26.26
C LYS A 274 14.07 9.14 26.31
N ASN A 275 13.84 8.16 27.16
CA ASN A 275 14.75 7.03 27.33
C ASN A 275 14.41 5.89 26.36
N VAL A 276 15.35 5.55 25.48
CA VAL A 276 15.20 4.50 24.46
C VAL A 276 15.46 3.07 24.99
N TRP A 277 15.65 2.93 26.30
CA TRP A 277 15.88 1.65 26.97
C TRP A 277 14.70 1.27 27.85
N GLY A 278 14.56 -0.03 28.12
CA GLY A 278 13.44 -0.58 28.87
C GLY A 278 12.25 -0.95 27.98
N MET A 279 11.15 -1.30 28.64
CA MET A 279 9.91 -1.76 28.02
C MET A 279 8.83 -0.68 28.08
N VAL A 280 7.92 -0.71 27.10
CA VAL A 280 6.66 0.05 27.09
C VAL A 280 5.51 -0.91 27.35
N ASN A 281 4.88 -0.80 28.51
CA ASN A 281 3.70 -1.57 28.87
C ASN A 281 2.45 -0.82 28.43
N ILE A 282 1.53 -1.54 27.82
CA ILE A 282 0.28 -0.99 27.28
C ILE A 282 -0.87 -1.81 27.84
N VAL A 283 -1.84 -1.13 28.44
CA VAL A 283 -3.08 -1.74 28.92
C VAL A 283 -4.25 -0.96 28.32
N ALA A 284 -5.14 -1.66 27.62
CA ALA A 284 -6.33 -1.07 27.05
C ALA A 284 -7.59 -1.69 27.68
N HIS A 285 -8.57 -0.84 27.98
CA HIS A 285 -9.88 -1.23 28.51
C HIS A 285 -10.99 -0.55 27.72
N GLY A 286 -12.15 -1.21 27.60
CA GLY A 286 -13.32 -0.67 26.89
C GLY A 286 -13.66 -1.47 25.64
N ALA A 287 -14.31 -0.81 24.68
CA ALA A 287 -14.78 -1.41 23.43
C ALA A 287 -14.34 -0.59 22.22
N GLY A 288 -14.00 -1.25 21.12
CA GLY A 288 -13.56 -0.63 19.88
C GLY A 288 -12.16 -1.10 19.45
N GLN A 289 -11.59 -0.41 18.47
CA GLN A 289 -10.24 -0.66 17.97
C GLN A 289 -9.41 0.63 18.00
N ALA A 290 -8.15 0.52 18.41
CA ALA A 290 -7.18 1.61 18.39
C ALA A 290 -5.87 1.11 17.78
N VAL A 291 -5.21 1.98 17.01
CA VAL A 291 -3.89 1.72 16.46
C VAL A 291 -2.86 2.38 17.35
N LEU A 292 -1.93 1.59 17.86
CA LEU A 292 -0.78 2.06 18.63
C LEU A 292 0.49 1.77 17.85
N GLN A 293 1.36 2.78 17.76
CA GLN A 293 2.64 2.68 17.08
C GLN A 293 3.74 3.20 18.00
N LEU A 294 4.87 2.49 18.01
CA LEU A 294 6.10 2.89 18.68
C LEU A 294 7.14 3.19 17.60
N ASP A 295 7.68 4.40 17.62
CA ASP A 295 8.79 4.80 16.76
C ASP A 295 10.04 5.04 17.60
N VAL A 296 11.18 4.55 17.11
CA VAL A 296 12.47 4.68 17.79
C VAL A 296 13.48 5.15 16.75
N SER A 297 14.02 6.34 16.98
CA SER A 297 15.04 6.95 16.14
C SER A 297 16.34 7.14 16.92
N TYR A 298 17.46 6.69 16.36
CA TYR A 298 18.79 6.82 16.97
C TYR A 298 19.88 6.97 15.89
N GLY A 299 20.97 7.66 16.25
CA GLY A 299 22.14 7.81 15.38
C GLY A 299 23.07 6.60 15.46
N ILE A 300 23.70 6.24 14.34
CA ILE A 300 24.69 5.15 14.27
C ILE A 300 25.98 5.68 13.63
N ASP A 301 27.04 5.74 14.42
CA ASP A 301 28.35 6.21 13.95
C ASP A 301 29.26 5.06 13.48
N TRP A 302 28.94 3.82 13.87
CA TRP A 302 29.71 2.63 13.52
C TRP A 302 29.24 2.04 12.20
N THR A 303 30.13 2.04 11.19
CA THR A 303 29.81 1.57 9.83
C THR A 303 29.25 0.15 9.79
N GLU A 304 29.73 -0.74 10.67
CA GLU A 304 29.26 -2.13 10.75
C GLU A 304 27.82 -2.26 11.26
N LEU A 305 27.37 -1.29 12.06
CA LEU A 305 26.02 -1.24 12.61
C LEU A 305 25.06 -0.45 11.70
N LYS A 306 25.56 0.17 10.63
CA LYS A 306 24.70 0.89 9.68
C LYS A 306 23.73 -0.09 9.03
N LYS A 307 22.46 0.25 9.12
CA LYS A 307 21.38 -0.48 8.47
C LYS A 307 21.60 -0.52 6.97
N LYS A 308 21.59 -1.73 6.40
CA LYS A 308 21.72 -1.95 4.96
C LYS A 308 20.33 -2.10 4.33
N PRO A 309 20.13 -1.60 3.09
CA PRO A 309 18.87 -1.82 2.40
C PRO A 309 18.67 -3.31 2.10
N PRO A 310 17.43 -3.82 2.05
CA PRO A 310 17.16 -5.21 1.68
C PRO A 310 17.58 -5.56 0.25
N VAL A 311 17.71 -4.55 -0.61
CA VAL A 311 18.16 -4.67 -2.00
C VAL A 311 19.12 -3.52 -2.28
N GLU A 312 20.28 -3.84 -2.85
CA GLU A 312 21.21 -2.84 -3.40
C GLU A 312 20.64 -2.33 -4.73
N ALA A 313 19.92 -1.21 -4.67
CA ALA A 313 19.17 -0.68 -5.80
C ALA A 313 20.01 0.20 -6.74
N PHE A 314 20.97 0.93 -6.20
CA PHE A 314 21.91 1.78 -6.93
C PHE A 314 23.20 1.90 -6.14
N ASP A 315 24.27 2.26 -6.83
CA ASP A 315 25.54 2.62 -6.20
C ASP A 315 25.68 4.14 -6.19
N MET A 316 26.08 4.71 -5.06
CA MET A 316 26.25 6.15 -4.88
C MET A 316 27.66 6.45 -4.40
N THR A 317 28.37 7.31 -5.14
CA THR A 317 29.69 7.80 -4.76
C THR A 317 29.65 9.31 -4.53
N VAL A 318 30.29 9.73 -3.44
CA VAL A 318 30.41 11.14 -3.05
C VAL A 318 31.89 11.49 -3.03
N VAL A 319 32.30 12.44 -3.86
CA VAL A 319 33.68 12.89 -3.98
C VAL A 319 33.75 14.37 -3.65
N GLU A 320 34.51 14.72 -2.62
CA GLU A 320 34.76 16.10 -2.23
C GLU A 320 36.09 16.58 -2.81
N ARG A 321 36.07 17.72 -3.51
CA ARG A 321 37.26 18.37 -4.07
C ARG A 321 37.37 19.79 -3.50
N TYR A 322 38.50 20.09 -2.87
CA TYR A 322 38.79 21.42 -2.33
C TYR A 322 39.60 22.24 -3.34
N SER A 323 39.36 23.55 -3.43
CA SER A 323 40.17 24.43 -4.28
C SER A 323 41.64 24.35 -3.88
N ILE A 324 42.52 24.20 -4.89
CA ILE A 324 43.97 24.11 -4.72
C ILE A 324 44.60 25.52 -4.57
N PHE A 325 43.89 26.58 -4.98
CA PHE A 325 44.37 27.96 -4.94
C PHE A 325 43.60 28.80 -3.90
N GLY A 326 44.33 29.47 -3.00
CA GLY A 326 43.80 30.32 -1.93
C GLY A 326 43.37 29.55 -0.66
N ASN A 327 42.94 30.28 0.39
CA ASN A 327 42.31 29.67 1.56
C ASN A 327 41.23 28.69 1.08
N LYS A 328 41.22 27.45 1.63
CA LYS A 328 40.28 26.34 1.35
C LYS A 328 38.83 26.67 1.71
N SER A 329 38.32 27.77 1.13
CA SER A 329 37.03 28.40 1.39
C SER A 329 35.93 27.84 0.49
N ILE A 330 36.31 27.08 -0.55
CA ILE A 330 35.39 26.47 -1.50
C ILE A 330 35.66 24.97 -1.56
N ALA A 331 34.61 24.19 -1.29
CA ALA A 331 34.55 22.75 -1.47
C ALA A 331 33.51 22.43 -2.56
N ASN A 332 33.91 21.67 -3.57
CA ASN A 332 33.03 21.13 -4.60
C ASN A 332 32.70 19.69 -4.24
N VAL A 333 31.41 19.38 -4.10
CA VAL A 333 30.94 18.02 -3.83
C VAL A 333 30.33 17.46 -5.10
N GLU A 334 30.89 16.36 -5.59
CA GLU A 334 30.41 15.61 -6.74
C GLU A 334 29.70 14.35 -6.24
N ILE A 335 28.42 14.19 -6.58
CA ILE A 335 27.59 13.05 -6.20
C ILE A 335 27.22 12.31 -7.49
N CYS A 336 27.63 11.06 -7.60
CA CYS A 336 27.30 10.19 -8.72
C CYS A 336 26.45 9.03 -8.24
N ALA A 337 25.40 8.68 -8.99
CA ALA A 337 24.58 7.50 -8.75
C ALA A 337 24.44 6.69 -10.04
N ARG A 338 24.50 5.36 -9.96
CA ARG A 338 24.36 4.45 -11.11
C ARG A 338 23.36 3.33 -10.85
#